data_AF-A0A2S5DDI5-F1
#
_entry.id   AF-A0A2S5DDI5-F1
#
_cell.length_a   1.000
_cell.length_b   1.000
_cell.length_c   1.000
_cell.angle_alpha   90.00
_cell.angle_beta   90.00
_cell.angle_gamma   90.00
#
_symmetry.space_group_name_H-M   'P 1'
#
loop_
_entity.id
_entity.type
_entity.pdbx_description
1 polymer ?
#
loop_
_entity_poly.entity_id
_entity_poly.type
_entity_poly.pdbx_seq_one_letter_code
_entity_poly.pdbx_strand_id
1 'polypeptide(L)'
;MRVCKDRARRGEEDRMEVDRRSRIHIEQPGKPRLYQLDDLPGYLPIGVVSVGNRTGALLRNKSSGVYCMANSGVIRPLDQRRIKAALGIGNGAGAPLKLEGGARRNVYLDEASIAIASRLGGGNISEGIRRALKACSKSAK
;
A
#
# COMPACT_ATOMS: atom_id res chain seq x y z
N MET A 1 -45.34 42.65 3.58
CA MET A 1 -46.00 41.90 2.47
C MET A 1 -44.95 41.76 1.36
N ARG A 2 -44.68 40.65 0.68
CA ARG A 2 -45.21 39.29 0.63
C ARG A 2 -44.18 38.45 -0.16
N VAL A 3 -43.87 37.27 0.37
CA VAL A 3 -43.67 36.01 -0.39
C VAL A 3 -42.40 35.89 -1.27
N CYS A 4 -41.35 35.36 -0.66
CA CYS A 4 -40.42 34.44 -1.34
C CYS A 4 -41.04 33.03 -1.34
N LYS A 5 -41.63 32.62 -2.46
CA LYS A 5 -41.96 31.22 -2.76
C LYS A 5 -41.68 31.01 -4.24
N ASP A 6 -40.74 30.12 -4.54
CA ASP A 6 -40.95 28.89 -5.32
C ASP A 6 -39.58 28.36 -5.71
N ARG A 7 -39.08 27.34 -5.00
CA ARG A 7 -39.28 25.90 -5.26
C ARG A 7 -38.81 25.46 -6.64
N ALA A 8 -37.96 24.43 -6.57
CA ALA A 8 -37.70 23.39 -7.58
C ALA A 8 -36.53 23.62 -8.55
N ARG A 9 -35.31 23.39 -8.04
CA ARG A 9 -34.36 22.46 -8.68
C ARG A 9 -33.74 21.55 -7.61
N ARG A 10 -34.46 20.47 -7.31
CA ARG A 10 -33.90 19.25 -6.73
C ARG A 10 -33.35 18.41 -7.88
N GLY A 11 -32.15 17.87 -7.72
CA GLY A 11 -31.66 16.80 -8.57
C GLY A 11 -30.15 16.66 -8.53
N GLU A 12 -29.66 15.85 -7.59
CA GLU A 12 -28.64 14.84 -7.92
C GLU A 12 -27.15 15.23 -7.85
N GLU A 13 -26.70 15.85 -6.76
CA GLU A 13 -25.25 15.90 -6.40
C GLU A 13 -24.93 15.25 -5.04
N ASP A 14 -25.94 14.73 -4.34
CA ASP A 14 -25.76 13.93 -3.14
C ASP A 14 -25.71 12.45 -3.51
N ARG A 15 -24.49 11.88 -3.63
CA ARG A 15 -24.11 10.50 -3.25
C ARG A 15 -22.77 10.11 -3.88
N MET A 16 -21.66 10.64 -3.36
CA MET A 16 -20.44 9.85 -3.15
C MET A 16 -19.58 10.52 -2.08
N GLU A 17 -20.17 10.85 -0.93
CA GLU A 17 -19.37 10.91 0.30
C GLU A 17 -19.01 9.45 0.64
N VAL A 18 -17.93 8.98 0.03
CA VAL A 18 -17.29 7.75 0.45
C VAL A 18 -16.83 8.03 1.87
N ASP A 19 -17.51 7.48 2.87
CA ASP A 19 -17.15 7.58 4.27
C ASP A 19 -15.70 7.10 4.45
N ARG A 20 -14.75 8.03 4.35
CA ARG A 20 -13.31 7.75 4.41
C ARG A 20 -12.87 7.41 5.85
N ARG A 21 -13.76 7.53 6.84
CA ARG A 21 -13.52 7.29 8.26
C ARG A 21 -13.99 5.90 8.72
N SER A 22 -14.89 5.26 7.99
CA SER A 22 -15.38 3.90 8.32
C SER A 22 -14.25 2.88 8.46
N ARG A 23 -14.20 2.18 9.61
CA ARG A 23 -13.16 1.19 9.97
C ARG A 23 -13.21 0.00 9.00
N ILE A 24 -12.04 -0.41 8.49
CA ILE A 24 -11.93 -1.56 7.59
C ILE A 24 -11.59 -2.79 8.42
N HIS A 25 -12.44 -3.82 8.37
CA HIS A 25 -12.19 -5.13 8.95
C HIS A 25 -11.85 -6.09 7.81
N ILE A 26 -10.74 -6.83 7.94
CA ILE A 26 -10.34 -7.84 6.97
C ILE A 26 -10.29 -9.17 7.70
N GLU A 27 -11.13 -10.10 7.26
CA GLU A 27 -11.04 -11.49 7.66
C GLU A 27 -10.32 -12.23 6.54
N GLN A 28 -9.31 -13.03 6.89
CA GLN A 28 -8.55 -13.85 5.94
C GLN A 28 -8.95 -15.33 6.03
N PRO A 29 -10.22 -15.73 5.78
CA PRO A 29 -10.51 -17.14 5.59
C PRO A 29 -9.93 -17.53 4.23
N GLY A 30 -9.13 -18.59 4.16
CA GLY A 30 -8.19 -18.87 3.06
C GLY A 30 -8.74 -18.90 1.62
N LYS A 31 -10.07 -18.94 1.39
CA LYS A 31 -10.73 -18.75 0.08
C LYS A 31 -12.19 -18.29 0.25
N PRO A 32 -12.47 -17.02 0.59
CA PRO A 32 -13.84 -16.58 0.73
C PRO A 32 -14.41 -16.30 -0.66
N ARG A 33 -15.21 -17.24 -1.17
CA ARG A 33 -16.09 -17.03 -2.32
C ARG A 33 -17.34 -16.25 -1.92
N LEU A 34 -17.17 -15.17 -1.14
CA LEU A 34 -18.32 -14.36 -0.73
C LEU A 34 -18.78 -13.58 -1.97
N TYR A 35 -19.89 -14.02 -2.57
CA TYR A 35 -20.56 -13.44 -3.73
C TYR A 35 -19.91 -13.62 -5.12
N GLN A 36 -18.82 -14.39 -5.23
CA GLN A 36 -18.17 -14.67 -6.51
C GLN A 36 -18.17 -16.18 -6.78
N LEU A 37 -18.97 -16.59 -7.77
CA LEU A 37 -19.12 -17.98 -8.20
C LEU A 37 -17.89 -18.48 -8.94
N ASP A 38 -17.21 -17.59 -9.68
CA ASP A 38 -16.03 -17.89 -10.51
C ASP A 38 -14.81 -17.01 -10.14
N ASP A 39 -13.62 -17.59 -10.31
CA ASP A 39 -12.35 -16.89 -10.16
C ASP A 39 -12.16 -15.91 -11.32
N LEU A 40 -12.09 -14.61 -11.03
CA LEU A 40 -11.93 -13.59 -12.07
C LEU A 40 -10.50 -13.65 -12.63
N PRO A 41 -10.30 -13.83 -13.95
CA PRO A 41 -8.97 -13.93 -14.54
C PRO A 41 -8.17 -12.65 -14.27
N GLY A 42 -6.96 -12.80 -13.74
CA GLY A 42 -6.08 -11.67 -13.41
C GLY A 42 -6.25 -11.09 -12.00
N TYR A 43 -7.23 -11.55 -11.22
CA TYR A 43 -7.40 -11.18 -9.81
C TYR A 43 -7.12 -12.36 -8.89
N LEU A 44 -6.57 -12.07 -7.72
CA LEU A 44 -6.32 -13.04 -6.66
C LEU A 44 -7.25 -12.72 -5.49
N PRO A 45 -8.18 -13.60 -5.13
CA PRO A 45 -8.97 -13.45 -3.92
C PRO A 45 -8.07 -13.66 -2.69
N ILE A 46 -8.07 -12.68 -1.78
CA ILE A 46 -7.23 -12.68 -0.57
C ILE A 46 -8.06 -12.91 0.69
N GLY A 47 -9.27 -12.37 0.75
CA GLY A 47 -10.05 -12.37 1.99
C GLY A 47 -11.42 -11.74 1.83
N VAL A 48 -12.13 -11.56 2.94
CA VAL A 48 -13.33 -10.72 3.02
C VAL A 48 -12.92 -9.39 3.59
N VAL A 49 -13.42 -8.31 3.00
CA VAL A 49 -13.24 -6.95 3.51
C VAL A 49 -14.60 -6.36 3.84
N SER A 50 -14.72 -5.81 5.04
CA SER A 50 -15.88 -5.05 5.50
C SER A 50 -15.47 -3.59 5.67
N VAL A 51 -16.11 -2.70 4.90
CA VAL A 51 -15.90 -1.25 4.95
C VAL A 51 -17.25 -0.61 5.31
N GLY A 52 -17.37 -0.16 6.56
CA GLY A 52 -18.64 0.36 7.10
C GLY A 52 -19.73 -0.72 7.04
N ASN A 53 -20.85 -0.43 6.39
CA ASN A 53 -21.99 -1.35 6.25
C ASN A 53 -21.87 -2.28 5.02
N ARG A 54 -20.72 -2.31 4.34
CA ARG A 54 -20.53 -3.09 3.12
C ARG A 54 -19.50 -4.19 3.35
N THR A 55 -19.89 -5.41 3.02
CA THR A 55 -19.02 -6.59 3.07
C THR A 55 -18.84 -7.13 1.67
N GLY A 56 -17.61 -7.44 1.27
CA GLY A 56 -17.30 -7.98 -0.05
C GLY A 56 -15.99 -8.75 -0.08
N ALA A 57 -15.70 -9.40 -1.20
CA ALA A 57 -14.44 -10.11 -1.38
C ALA A 57 -13.30 -9.12 -1.66
N LEU A 58 -12.19 -9.26 -0.94
CA LEU A 58 -10.95 -8.54 -1.19
C LEU A 58 -10.19 -9.25 -2.31
N LEU A 59 -10.05 -8.56 -3.44
CA LEU A 59 -9.31 -9.00 -4.59
C LEU A 59 -8.01 -8.21 -4.71
N ARG A 60 -6.93 -8.85 -5.16
CA ARG A 60 -5.70 -8.18 -5.58
C ARG A 60 -5.45 -8.45 -7.04
N ASN A 61 -5.25 -7.40 -7.82
CA ASN A 61 -4.85 -7.55 -9.21
C ASN A 61 -3.43 -8.15 -9.27
N LYS A 62 -3.26 -9.24 -10.03
CA LYS A 62 -1.97 -9.95 -10.17
C LYS A 62 -0.92 -9.12 -10.93
N SER A 63 -1.35 -8.27 -11.87
CA SER A 63 -0.47 -7.45 -12.70
C SER A 63 -0.06 -6.15 -12.01
N SER A 64 -1.01 -5.41 -11.42
CA SER A 64 -0.73 -4.10 -10.81
C SER A 64 -0.53 -4.15 -9.30
N GLY A 65 -0.90 -5.25 -8.63
CA GLY A 65 -0.84 -5.38 -7.18
C GLY A 65 -1.85 -4.52 -6.42
N VAL A 66 -2.79 -3.87 -7.12
CA VAL A 66 -3.83 -3.02 -6.54
C VAL A 66 -4.93 -3.87 -5.91
N TYR A 67 -5.36 -3.47 -4.72
CA TYR A 67 -6.43 -4.12 -3.97
C TYR A 67 -7.81 -3.51 -4.27
N CYS A 68 -8.80 -4.35 -4.54
CA CYS A 68 -10.16 -3.95 -4.86
C CYS A 68 -11.16 -4.76 -4.03
N MET A 69 -12.36 -4.23 -3.81
CA MET A 69 -13.49 -4.97 -3.25
C MET A 69 -14.41 -5.41 -4.38
N ALA A 70 -14.77 -6.69 -4.42
CA ALA A 70 -15.86 -7.21 -5.23
C ALA A 70 -17.11 -7.38 -4.36
N ASN A 71 -18.22 -6.78 -4.78
CA ASN A 71 -19.53 -6.96 -4.14
C ASN A 71 -20.61 -7.01 -5.21
N SER A 72 -21.46 -8.04 -5.18
CA SER A 72 -22.60 -8.25 -6.11
C SER A 72 -22.25 -8.02 -7.59
N GLY A 73 -21.11 -8.56 -8.06
CA GLY A 73 -20.67 -8.42 -9.46
C GLY A 73 -19.99 -7.09 -9.83
N VAL A 74 -19.84 -6.15 -8.88
CA VAL A 74 -19.17 -4.86 -9.10
C VAL A 74 -17.82 -4.83 -8.39
N ILE A 75 -16.76 -4.44 -9.11
CA ILE A 75 -15.42 -4.22 -8.55
C ILE A 75 -15.26 -2.73 -8.23
N ARG A 76 -14.91 -2.43 -6.98
CA ARG A 76 -14.65 -1.07 -6.52
C ARG A 76 -13.20 -0.91 -6.07
N PRO A 77 -12.51 0.17 -6.48
CA PRO A 77 -11.21 0.49 -5.92
C PRO A 77 -11.37 0.87 -4.45
N LEU A 78 -10.46 0.37 -3.62
CA LEU A 78 -10.39 0.74 -2.21
C LEU A 78 -9.14 1.58 -1.93
N ASP A 79 -9.12 2.25 -0.78
CA ASP A 79 -7.93 2.96 -0.32
C ASP A 79 -6.80 1.97 0.00
N GLN A 80 -5.78 1.98 -0.86
CA GLN A 80 -4.63 1.09 -0.79
C GLN A 80 -3.85 1.25 0.51
N ARG A 81 -3.78 2.46 1.07
CA ARG A 81 -3.01 2.72 2.30
C ARG A 81 -3.64 2.00 3.49
N ARG A 82 -4.97 2.04 3.56
CA ARG A 82 -5.74 1.42 4.66
C ARG A 82 -5.72 -0.10 4.56
N ILE A 83 -5.84 -0.65 3.36
CA ILE A 83 -5.74 -2.10 3.15
C ILE A 83 -4.33 -2.60 3.44
N LYS A 84 -3.29 -1.91 2.95
CA LYS A 84 -1.90 -2.27 3.24
C LYS A 84 -1.62 -2.23 4.74
N ALA A 85 -2.08 -1.19 5.44
CA ALA A 85 -1.98 -1.11 6.90
C ALA A 85 -2.73 -2.27 7.60
N ALA A 86 -3.95 -2.60 7.17
CA ALA A 86 -4.74 -3.69 7.74
C ALA A 86 -4.15 -5.09 7.45
N LEU A 87 -3.45 -5.26 6.33
CA LEU A 87 -2.69 -6.46 5.98
C LEU A 87 -1.29 -6.50 6.61
N GLY A 88 -0.88 -5.44 7.34
CA GLY A 88 0.47 -5.33 7.89
C GLY A 88 1.57 -5.10 6.84
N ILE A 89 1.21 -4.81 5.60
CA ILE A 89 2.15 -4.52 4.52
C ILE A 89 2.56 -3.05 4.66
N GLY A 90 3.80 -2.82 5.09
CA GLY A 90 4.35 -1.46 5.18
C GLY A 90 4.21 -0.72 3.84
N ASN A 91 3.92 0.59 3.89
CA ASN A 91 3.79 1.47 2.72
C ASN A 91 5.06 1.56 1.83
N GLY A 92 6.11 0.82 2.18
CA GLY A 92 7.41 0.78 1.52
C GLY A 92 7.81 -0.62 1.08
N ALA A 93 6.94 -1.38 0.42
CA ALA A 93 7.29 -2.67 -0.19
C ALA A 93 8.41 -2.62 -1.26
N GLY A 94 9.01 -1.45 -1.48
CA GLY A 94 10.28 -1.25 -2.19
C GLY A 94 11.17 -0.17 -1.58
N ALA A 95 10.83 0.35 -0.39
CA ALA A 95 11.68 1.29 0.32
C ALA A 95 12.70 0.49 1.14
N PRO A 96 14.01 0.73 0.99
CA PRO A 96 15.02 0.03 1.78
C PRO A 96 14.73 0.21 3.27
N LEU A 97 14.86 -0.88 4.02
CA LEU A 97 14.62 -0.92 5.46
C LEU A 97 15.34 0.27 6.12
N LYS A 98 14.59 1.16 6.76
CA LYS A 98 15.20 2.25 7.54
C LYS A 98 15.90 1.59 8.73
N LEU A 99 17.20 1.83 8.88
CA LEU A 99 17.96 1.37 10.06
C LEU A 99 17.48 2.11 11.31
N GLU A 100 17.34 1.38 12.41
CA GLU A 100 17.22 1.94 13.76
C GLU A 100 18.44 2.82 14.05
N GLY A 101 18.22 4.12 14.27
CA GLY A 101 19.28 5.10 14.51
C GLY A 101 20.07 5.57 13.26
N GLY A 102 19.65 5.19 12.05
CA GLY A 102 20.30 5.63 10.81
C GLY A 102 20.00 7.10 10.47
N ALA A 103 21.01 7.97 10.56
CA ALA A 103 20.92 9.36 10.09
C ALA A 103 21.53 9.53 8.69
N ARG A 104 20.88 10.31 7.82
CA ARG A 104 21.45 10.66 6.50
C ARG A 104 22.62 11.61 6.69
N ARG A 105 23.77 11.29 6.10
CA ARG A 105 24.98 12.12 6.08
C ARG A 105 25.43 12.31 4.64
N ASN A 106 25.81 13.53 4.29
CA ASN A 106 26.43 13.83 3.00
C ASN A 106 27.93 13.56 3.11
N VAL A 107 28.46 12.79 2.17
CA VAL A 107 29.87 12.40 2.13
C VAL A 107 30.39 12.68 0.73
N TYR A 108 31.60 13.22 0.64
CA TYR A 108 32.30 13.41 -0.62
C TYR A 108 33.08 12.14 -0.94
N LEU A 109 32.81 11.57 -2.11
CA LEU A 109 33.46 10.36 -2.63
C LEU A 109 33.81 10.59 -4.09
N ASP A 110 34.94 10.05 -4.51
CA ASP A 110 35.34 9.94 -5.92
C ASP A 110 34.56 8.81 -6.62
N GLU A 111 34.60 8.83 -7.95
CA GLU A 111 33.88 7.85 -8.79
C GLU A 111 34.33 6.41 -8.51
N ALA A 112 35.63 6.18 -8.28
CA ALA A 112 36.15 4.85 -7.99
C ALA A 112 35.65 4.36 -6.63
N SER A 113 35.64 5.22 -5.60
CA SER A 113 35.06 4.88 -4.30
C SER A 113 33.55 4.60 -4.37
N ILE A 114 32.80 5.35 -5.18
CA ILE A 114 31.37 5.09 -5.41
C ILE A 114 31.17 3.72 -6.05
N ALA A 115 31.97 3.38 -7.06
CA ALA A 115 31.90 2.09 -7.73
C ALA A 115 32.22 0.93 -6.77
N ILE A 116 33.26 1.07 -5.94
CA ILE A 116 33.62 0.07 -4.93
C ILE A 116 32.49 -0.09 -3.89
N ALA A 117 31.96 1.02 -3.37
CA ALA A 117 30.85 0.99 -2.41
C ALA A 117 29.59 0.36 -3.02
N SER A 118 29.24 0.72 -4.25
CA SER A 118 28.11 0.12 -4.96
C SER A 118 28.29 -1.39 -5.13
N ARG A 119 29.48 -1.84 -5.55
CA ARG A 119 29.81 -3.26 -5.71
C ARG A 119 29.70 -4.03 -4.38
N LEU A 120 30.24 -3.48 -3.29
CA LEU A 120 30.18 -4.10 -1.96
C LEU A 120 28.76 -4.17 -1.40
N GLY A 121 27.90 -3.23 -1.78
CA GLY A 121 26.52 -3.11 -1.32
C GLY A 121 25.46 -3.64 -2.28
N GLY A 122 25.83 -4.37 -3.34
CA GLY A 122 24.87 -4.92 -4.31
C GLY A 122 24.03 -3.85 -5.03
N GLY A 123 24.65 -2.70 -5.34
CA GLY A 123 23.99 -1.54 -5.93
C GLY A 123 23.61 -0.44 -4.92
N ASN A 124 23.82 -0.66 -3.62
CA ASN A 124 23.57 0.34 -2.58
C ASN A 124 24.88 0.87 -1.95
N ILE A 125 25.20 2.13 -2.23
CA ILE A 125 26.41 2.81 -1.74
C ILE A 125 26.47 2.80 -0.20
N SER A 126 25.36 3.11 0.49
CA SER A 126 25.33 3.18 1.96
C SER A 126 25.51 1.81 2.62
N GLU A 127 25.05 0.74 2.00
CA GLU A 127 25.31 -0.64 2.46
C GLU A 127 26.79 -1.01 2.27
N GLY A 128 27.37 -0.66 1.12
CA GLY A 128 28.78 -0.91 0.84
C GLY A 128 29.73 -0.23 1.80
N ILE A 129 29.49 1.05 2.10
CA ILE A 129 30.29 1.82 3.09
C ILE A 129 30.23 1.13 4.46
N ARG A 130 29.04 0.72 4.91
CA ARG A 130 28.88 0.03 6.20
C ARG A 130 29.66 -1.29 6.26
N ARG A 131 29.61 -2.08 5.19
CA ARG A 131 30.34 -3.35 5.09
C ARG A 131 31.85 -3.12 5.11
N ALA A 132 32.34 -2.13 4.37
CA ALA A 132 33.75 -1.75 4.34
C ALA A 132 34.25 -1.35 5.74
N LEU A 133 33.53 -0.47 6.43
CA LEU A 133 33.88 -0.04 7.80
C LEU A 133 33.87 -1.21 8.80
N LYS A 134 32.87 -2.09 8.73
CA LYS A 134 32.77 -3.28 9.60
C LYS A 134 33.89 -4.30 9.34
N ALA A 135 34.32 -4.44 8.09
CA ALA A 135 35.45 -5.31 7.75
C ALA A 135 36.76 -4.73 8.28
N CYS A 136 36.97 -3.43 8.10
CA CYS A 136 38.16 -2.73 8.59
C CYS A 136 38.24 -2.76 10.12
N SER A 137 37.12 -2.53 10.82
CA SER A 137 37.07 -2.59 12.30
C SER A 137 37.38 -3.98 12.87
N LYS A 138 37.14 -5.05 12.10
CA LYS A 138 37.49 -6.42 12.50
C LYS A 138 38.97 -6.74 12.27
N SER A 139 39.58 -6.12 11.27
CA SER A 139 40.99 -6.32 10.96
C SER A 139 41.92 -5.46 11.81
N ALA A 140 41.41 -4.35 12.37
CA ALA A 140 42.15 -3.44 13.23
C ALA A 140 42.15 -3.86 14.72
N LYS A 141 41.70 -5.08 15.01
CA LYS A 141 41.58 -5.64 16.36
C LYS A 141 42.36 -6.94 16.44
#